data_AF-A0A818LAM0-F1
#
_entry.id   AF-A0A818LAM0-F1
#
_cell.length_a   1.000
_cell.length_b   1.000
_cell.length_c   1.000
_cell.angle_alpha   90.00
_cell.angle_beta   90.00
_cell.angle_gamma   90.00
#
_symmetry.space_group_name_H-M   'P 1'
#
loop_
_entity.id
_entity.type
_entity.pdbx_description
1 polymer ?
#
loop_
_entity_poly.entity_id
_entity_poly.type
_entity_poly.pdbx_seq_one_letter_code
_entity_poly.pdbx_strand_id
1 'polypeptide(L)'
;MFSLPRYFRWIVPFFLSIMSTPRHERDIDALASAHIGIRHIITLTEEKPLPEEWFFNKTISHTHLPIENYRAPTIEQVDLFFRLINDPTKTPLLIHCGGGKGRAGTMIACYLAIYGFQTPTAQEWTQPFMSAGEAIDKLRQLRPGSIETEEQERFIHTFVSTVWKRQSPLPPLPTEPEGIPLEIEGQLDGNIDLIMLCGIPGSGKSYVAQMILNRDDHWTIVSQDETRSRDICERELSRPGKYSKAILDRCNTDREDRKQWLALAHWARKPICIYFDYNPDLCISRAQQRSDHPTLISGQRVRTAVQSMQRQMEKPKLDEGFIAICTIRSFDAANDLIKRLTPIGILKFLRTGHIMNLGAATADDFLVSFNQTNHTPYVVITEKVDGANMGFSLSVDRELLVQNRSHYITSTTHVQFRPLYTWIETHRESLYHILDRDNSYSERYILYGEWLVATHSIPYTRLPDRFLAFDLYDRQTQTWTDRDTLERLFEQTNLNLVPIMYRGPRPADNILKEMVHYPSQFYDGPVEGIYVKEEQNGQVINRGKIVRSDFTAGITEHWDKAPMKKNGFIIDGDNID
;
A
#
# COMPACT_ATOMS: atom_id res chain seq x y z
N MET A 1 -6.20 -32.83 6.74
CA MET A 1 -4.74 -33.02 6.55
C MET A 1 -4.38 -32.43 5.20
N PHE A 2 -3.70 -31.28 5.17
CA PHE A 2 -3.36 -30.60 3.91
C PHE A 2 -2.30 -31.42 3.17
N SER A 3 -2.51 -31.70 1.88
CA SER A 3 -1.51 -32.36 1.03
C SER A 3 -0.73 -31.27 0.30
N LEU A 4 0.56 -31.13 0.59
CA LEU A 4 1.39 -30.17 -0.14
C LEU A 4 1.54 -30.57 -1.61
N PRO A 5 1.72 -29.59 -2.52
CA PRO A 5 1.99 -29.87 -3.92
C PRO A 5 3.22 -30.76 -4.12
N ARG A 6 3.26 -31.46 -5.26
CA ARG A 6 4.29 -32.46 -5.53
C ARG A 6 5.69 -31.85 -5.44
N TYR A 7 6.63 -32.62 -4.89
CA TYR A 7 8.04 -32.26 -4.79
C TYR A 7 8.36 -31.01 -3.96
N PHE A 8 7.52 -30.64 -3.00
CA PHE A 8 7.88 -29.63 -2.01
C PHE A 8 9.14 -30.05 -1.22
N ARG A 9 10.08 -29.11 -1.06
CA ARG A 9 11.25 -29.29 -0.21
C ARG A 9 11.83 -27.95 0.24
N TRP A 10 12.25 -27.90 1.50
CA TRP A 10 13.14 -26.85 2.00
C TRP A 10 14.56 -27.05 1.45
N ILE A 11 15.09 -26.03 0.79
CA ILE A 11 16.52 -25.93 0.45
C ILE A 11 17.28 -25.40 1.66
N VAL A 12 16.78 -24.31 2.24
CA VAL A 12 17.19 -23.79 3.54
C VAL A 12 15.96 -23.88 4.46
N PRO A 13 16.01 -24.65 5.56
CA PRO A 13 14.87 -24.85 6.45
C PRO A 13 14.23 -23.52 6.87
N PHE A 14 12.90 -23.44 6.72
CA PHE A 14 12.09 -22.26 7.08
C PHE A 14 12.53 -20.95 6.42
N PHE A 15 13.23 -21.01 5.27
CA PHE A 15 13.71 -19.81 4.60
C PHE A 15 13.54 -19.86 3.08
N LEU A 16 14.05 -20.89 2.41
CA LEU A 16 13.96 -21.06 0.96
C LEU A 16 13.47 -22.46 0.62
N SER A 17 12.41 -22.55 -0.18
CA SER A 17 11.81 -23.81 -0.61
C SER A 17 11.59 -23.85 -2.12
N ILE A 18 11.47 -25.07 -2.64
CA ILE A 18 11.22 -25.35 -4.06
C ILE A 18 10.15 -26.42 -4.21
N MET A 19 9.28 -26.28 -5.22
CA MET A 19 8.27 -27.29 -5.55
C MET A 19 7.82 -27.27 -7.01
N SER A 20 6.90 -28.17 -7.37
CA SER A 20 6.17 -28.12 -8.66
C SER A 20 4.98 -27.16 -8.60
N THR A 21 4.44 -26.75 -9.74
CA THR A 21 3.39 -25.71 -9.82
C THR A 21 2.17 -26.01 -8.92
N PRO A 22 1.74 -25.05 -8.07
CA PRO A 22 0.44 -25.09 -7.39
C PRO A 22 -0.69 -25.30 -8.40
N ARG A 23 -1.71 -26.07 -8.04
CA ARG A 23 -2.82 -26.42 -8.96
C ARG A 23 -4.14 -25.79 -8.57
N HIS A 24 -4.31 -25.42 -7.31
CA HIS A 24 -5.53 -24.81 -6.79
C HIS A 24 -5.21 -23.75 -5.74
N GLU A 25 -6.15 -22.82 -5.51
CA GLU A 25 -6.04 -21.80 -4.45
C GLU A 25 -5.73 -22.38 -3.07
N ARG A 26 -6.31 -23.55 -2.73
CA ARG A 26 -6.07 -24.25 -1.46
C ARG A 26 -4.59 -24.63 -1.24
N ASP A 27 -3.82 -24.77 -2.32
CA ASP A 27 -2.38 -25.00 -2.20
C ASP A 27 -1.68 -23.75 -1.65
N ILE A 28 -2.14 -22.57 -2.06
CA ILE A 28 -1.65 -21.26 -1.59
C ILE A 28 -2.01 -21.07 -0.11
N ASP A 29 -3.24 -21.41 0.28
CA ASP A 29 -3.67 -21.37 1.68
C ASP A 29 -2.82 -22.26 2.58
N ALA A 30 -2.53 -23.48 2.12
CA ALA A 30 -1.68 -24.42 2.86
C ALA A 30 -0.25 -23.88 3.03
N LEU A 31 0.33 -23.29 1.97
CA LEU A 31 1.66 -22.70 2.00
C LEU A 31 1.73 -21.48 2.92
N ALA A 32 0.69 -20.64 2.93
CA ALA A 32 0.58 -19.46 3.79
C ALA A 32 0.25 -19.79 5.25
N SER A 33 -0.23 -21.00 5.53
CA SER A 33 -0.64 -21.40 6.88
C SER A 33 0.50 -21.25 7.90
N ALA A 34 0.14 -21.02 9.17
CA ALA A 34 1.09 -20.85 10.28
C ALA A 34 2.07 -22.04 10.45
N HIS A 35 1.76 -23.21 9.88
CA HIS A 35 2.62 -24.38 9.94
C HIS A 35 3.77 -24.37 8.92
N ILE A 36 3.60 -23.69 7.78
CA ILE A 36 4.62 -23.62 6.72
C ILE A 36 5.18 -22.22 6.61
N GLY A 37 4.31 -21.21 6.65
CA GLY A 37 4.68 -19.81 6.76
C GLY A 37 5.31 -19.20 5.51
N ILE A 38 5.04 -19.72 4.30
CA ILE A 38 5.53 -19.07 3.07
C ILE A 38 4.89 -17.68 2.95
N ARG A 39 5.71 -16.65 2.76
CA ARG A 39 5.28 -15.26 2.58
C ARG A 39 5.30 -14.80 1.13
N HIS A 40 6.10 -15.47 0.28
CA HIS A 40 6.20 -15.11 -1.12
C HIS A 40 6.42 -16.31 -2.05
N ILE A 41 5.77 -16.29 -3.22
CA ILE A 41 5.90 -17.31 -4.27
C ILE A 41 6.47 -16.71 -5.55
N ILE A 42 7.52 -17.30 -6.09
CA ILE A 42 8.05 -16.99 -7.42
C ILE A 42 7.55 -18.03 -8.43
N THR A 43 6.79 -17.56 -9.42
CA THR A 43 6.25 -18.36 -10.51
C THR A 43 7.12 -18.22 -11.75
N LEU A 44 7.79 -19.31 -12.17
CA LEU A 44 8.68 -19.29 -13.32
C LEU A 44 8.05 -19.71 -14.66
N THR A 45 6.78 -20.12 -14.64
CA THR A 45 6.10 -20.66 -15.82
C THR A 45 5.62 -19.55 -16.75
N GLU A 46 6.29 -19.37 -17.89
CA GLU A 46 5.84 -18.44 -18.94
C GLU A 46 4.47 -18.84 -19.50
N GLU A 47 4.26 -20.13 -19.70
CA GLU A 47 3.09 -20.69 -20.37
C GLU A 47 1.78 -20.54 -19.58
N LYS A 48 1.87 -20.50 -18.24
CA LYS A 48 0.69 -20.43 -17.37
C LYS A 48 1.09 -19.81 -16.01
N PRO A 49 0.85 -18.50 -15.80
CA PRO A 49 1.00 -17.88 -14.49
C PRO A 49 -0.05 -18.42 -13.51
N LEU A 50 0.17 -18.18 -12.21
CA LEU A 50 -0.85 -18.44 -11.20
C LEU A 50 -1.94 -17.35 -11.29
N PRO A 51 -3.21 -17.69 -11.03
CA PRO A 51 -4.28 -16.69 -10.97
C PRO A 51 -4.05 -15.68 -9.84
N GLU A 52 -4.12 -14.38 -10.16
CA GLU A 52 -3.98 -13.28 -9.18
C GLU A 52 -5.01 -13.39 -8.04
N GLU A 53 -6.21 -13.86 -8.36
CA GLU A 53 -7.31 -14.05 -7.42
C GLU A 53 -6.97 -14.99 -6.25
N TRP A 54 -6.01 -15.91 -6.44
CA TRP A 54 -5.58 -16.81 -5.37
C TRP A 54 -4.84 -16.08 -4.24
N PHE A 55 -4.41 -14.83 -4.44
CA PHE A 55 -3.65 -14.05 -3.47
C PHE A 55 -4.46 -12.92 -2.82
N PHE A 56 -5.69 -12.67 -3.26
CA PHE A 56 -6.54 -11.62 -2.70
C PHE A 56 -6.88 -11.87 -1.22
N ASN A 57 -6.77 -10.82 -0.41
CA ASN A 57 -6.98 -10.82 1.04
C ASN A 57 -6.11 -11.81 1.83
N LYS A 58 -4.96 -12.21 1.28
CA LYS A 58 -3.98 -13.07 1.95
C LYS A 58 -2.68 -12.31 2.22
N THR A 59 -1.95 -12.74 3.24
CA THR A 59 -0.64 -12.17 3.60
C THR A 59 0.49 -12.64 2.68
N ILE A 60 0.29 -13.78 2.00
CA ILE A 60 1.22 -14.31 1.01
C ILE A 60 1.09 -13.52 -0.29
N SER A 61 2.24 -13.17 -0.88
CA SER A 61 2.31 -12.48 -2.18
C SER A 61 2.97 -13.36 -3.24
N HIS A 62 2.91 -12.97 -4.50
CA HIS A 62 3.62 -13.67 -5.57
C HIS A 62 4.26 -12.73 -6.58
N THR A 63 5.20 -13.27 -7.35
CA THR A 63 5.89 -12.59 -8.44
C THR A 63 6.06 -13.55 -9.61
N HIS A 64 5.57 -13.14 -10.79
CA HIS A 64 5.71 -13.89 -12.03
C HIS A 64 7.02 -13.53 -12.74
N LEU A 65 7.93 -14.48 -12.88
CA LEU A 65 9.19 -14.35 -13.63
C LEU A 65 9.20 -15.35 -14.79
N PRO A 66 8.55 -15.03 -15.92
CA PRO A 66 8.34 -15.99 -17.00
C PRO A 66 9.68 -16.45 -17.60
N ILE A 67 9.92 -17.75 -17.57
CA ILE A 67 11.04 -18.41 -18.27
C ILE A 67 10.44 -19.47 -19.18
N GLU A 68 10.83 -19.46 -20.45
CA GLU A 68 10.40 -20.45 -21.45
C GLU A 68 10.75 -21.87 -20.97
N ASN A 69 9.89 -22.84 -21.29
CA ASN A 69 10.13 -24.22 -20.89
C ASN A 69 11.47 -24.74 -21.48
N TYR A 70 12.23 -25.49 -20.66
CA TYR A 70 13.58 -26.01 -20.98
C TYR A 70 14.70 -24.97 -21.21
N ARG A 71 14.42 -23.66 -21.11
CA ARG A 71 15.44 -22.60 -21.18
C ARG A 71 16.07 -22.28 -19.84
N ALA A 72 17.18 -21.56 -19.88
CA ALA A 72 17.79 -20.91 -18.73
C ALA A 72 17.13 -19.53 -18.45
N PRO A 73 17.14 -19.06 -17.19
CA PRO A 73 16.81 -17.67 -16.89
C PRO A 73 17.85 -16.70 -17.47
N THR A 74 17.54 -15.41 -17.46
CA THR A 74 18.51 -14.33 -17.66
C THR A 74 19.23 -13.99 -16.35
N ILE A 75 20.38 -13.29 -16.44
CA ILE A 75 21.09 -12.79 -15.25
C ILE A 75 20.17 -11.85 -14.45
N GLU A 76 19.44 -10.97 -15.13
CA GLU A 76 18.53 -10.02 -14.48
C GLU A 76 17.36 -10.72 -13.74
N GLN A 77 16.86 -11.84 -14.25
CA GLN A 77 15.85 -12.65 -13.53
C GLN A 77 16.41 -13.29 -12.26
N VAL A 78 17.66 -13.78 -12.30
CA VAL A 78 18.33 -14.29 -11.09
C VAL A 78 18.60 -13.15 -10.11
N ASP A 79 19.05 -11.99 -10.58
CA ASP A 79 19.27 -10.82 -9.73
C ASP A 79 17.95 -10.38 -9.05
N LEU A 80 16.81 -10.45 -9.73
CA LEU A 80 15.51 -10.16 -9.11
C LEU A 80 15.12 -11.19 -8.05
N PHE A 81 15.34 -12.48 -8.30
CA PHE A 81 15.20 -13.51 -7.26
C PHE A 81 16.10 -13.25 -6.04
N PHE A 82 17.35 -12.85 -6.26
CA PHE A 82 18.27 -12.49 -5.18
C PHE A 82 17.82 -11.24 -4.41
N ARG A 83 17.14 -10.27 -5.04
CA ARG A 83 16.52 -9.16 -4.31
C ARG A 83 15.36 -9.64 -3.45
N LEU A 84 14.46 -10.46 -4.01
CA LEU A 84 13.29 -10.98 -3.29
C LEU A 84 13.68 -11.86 -2.10
N ILE A 85 14.72 -12.69 -2.22
CA ILE A 85 15.16 -13.55 -1.10
C ILE A 85 15.89 -12.76 0.00
N ASN A 86 16.42 -11.57 -0.31
CA ASN A 86 17.04 -10.67 0.66
C ASN A 86 16.03 -9.74 1.34
N ASP A 87 14.76 -9.71 0.88
CA ASP A 87 13.69 -8.95 1.52
C ASP A 87 13.06 -9.76 2.67
N PRO A 88 13.19 -9.31 3.94
CA PRO A 88 12.65 -10.04 5.09
C PRO A 88 11.12 -10.14 5.08
N THR A 89 10.42 -9.25 4.37
CA THR A 89 8.96 -9.32 4.21
C THR A 89 8.52 -10.44 3.26
N LYS A 90 9.43 -10.89 2.38
CA LYS A 90 9.17 -11.92 1.35
C LYS A 90 9.63 -13.31 1.76
N THR A 91 10.39 -13.44 2.84
CA THR A 91 10.88 -14.73 3.35
C THR A 91 10.04 -15.20 4.53
N PRO A 92 9.73 -16.51 4.69
CA PRO A 92 10.16 -17.65 3.86
C PRO A 92 9.61 -17.64 2.43
N LEU A 93 10.48 -17.91 1.45
CA LEU A 93 10.19 -17.80 0.02
C LEU A 93 10.09 -19.19 -0.64
N LEU A 94 9.14 -19.33 -1.56
CA LEU A 94 8.96 -20.52 -2.40
C LEU A 94 9.20 -20.20 -3.87
N ILE A 95 9.97 -21.03 -4.56
CA ILE A 95 10.12 -20.97 -6.02
C ILE A 95 9.53 -22.21 -6.69
N HIS A 96 8.83 -22.02 -7.80
CA HIS A 96 8.32 -23.14 -8.59
C HIS A 96 8.45 -22.93 -10.09
N CYS A 97 8.41 -24.05 -10.81
CA CYS A 97 8.14 -24.12 -12.24
C CYS A 97 7.19 -25.31 -12.48
N GLY A 98 6.92 -25.68 -13.75
CA GLY A 98 6.01 -26.79 -14.07
C GLY A 98 6.28 -28.06 -13.24
N GLY A 99 7.51 -28.60 -13.33
CA GLY A 99 7.92 -29.79 -12.57
C GLY A 99 8.72 -29.52 -11.29
N GLY A 100 9.15 -28.29 -11.05
CA GLY A 100 10.05 -27.93 -9.94
C GLY A 100 11.48 -28.51 -10.07
N LYS A 101 11.96 -28.67 -11.31
CA LYS A 101 13.23 -29.34 -11.66
C LYS A 101 14.19 -28.51 -12.51
N GLY A 102 13.83 -28.15 -13.74
CA GLY A 102 14.68 -27.35 -14.66
C GLY A 102 14.80 -25.90 -14.20
N ARG A 103 13.91 -25.02 -14.68
CA ARG A 103 13.91 -23.57 -14.38
C ARG A 103 14.10 -23.25 -12.88
N ALA A 104 13.29 -23.87 -12.03
CA ALA A 104 13.40 -23.67 -10.58
C ALA A 104 14.70 -24.24 -9.99
N GLY A 105 15.17 -25.38 -10.48
CA GLY A 105 16.45 -25.93 -10.05
C GLY A 105 17.63 -25.07 -10.46
N THR A 106 17.59 -24.45 -11.64
CA THR A 106 18.61 -23.49 -12.10
C THR A 106 18.72 -22.30 -11.13
N MET A 107 17.60 -21.71 -10.72
CA MET A 107 17.55 -20.62 -9.75
C MET A 107 18.10 -21.04 -8.39
N ILE A 108 17.73 -22.24 -7.91
CA ILE A 108 18.27 -22.80 -6.66
C ILE A 108 19.76 -23.09 -6.75
N ALA A 109 20.26 -23.58 -7.87
CA ALA A 109 21.70 -23.81 -8.04
C ALA A 109 22.50 -22.50 -8.02
N CYS A 110 21.97 -21.44 -8.62
CA CYS A 110 22.53 -20.09 -8.48
C CYS A 110 22.57 -19.66 -7.00
N TYR A 111 21.49 -19.86 -6.23
CA TYR A 111 21.49 -19.58 -4.79
C TYR A 111 22.55 -20.37 -4.03
N LEU A 112 22.61 -21.69 -4.23
CA LEU A 112 23.56 -22.58 -3.55
C LEU A 112 25.02 -22.21 -3.89
N ALA A 113 25.31 -21.80 -5.12
CA ALA A 113 26.64 -21.35 -5.49
C ALA A 113 27.08 -20.11 -4.68
N ILE A 114 26.15 -19.19 -4.39
CA ILE A 114 26.47 -17.93 -3.73
C ILE A 114 26.43 -18.04 -2.20
N TYR A 115 25.41 -18.67 -1.64
CA TYR A 115 25.16 -18.72 -0.18
C TYR A 115 25.26 -20.13 0.43
N GLY A 116 25.43 -21.17 -0.40
CA GLY A 116 25.32 -22.55 0.08
C GLY A 116 23.95 -22.84 0.71
N PHE A 117 23.94 -23.59 1.80
CA PHE A 117 22.73 -23.91 2.57
C PHE A 117 22.47 -22.92 3.71
N GLN A 118 23.06 -21.72 3.65
CA GLN A 118 22.91 -20.67 4.64
C GLN A 118 21.90 -19.62 4.15
N THR A 119 21.34 -18.85 5.08
CA THR A 119 20.58 -17.63 4.73
C THR A 119 21.56 -16.52 4.34
N PRO A 120 21.17 -15.54 3.51
CA PRO A 120 21.92 -14.31 3.39
C PRO A 120 22.02 -13.66 4.79
N THR A 121 23.22 -13.62 5.35
CA THR A 121 23.49 -12.91 6.61
C THR A 121 24.02 -11.51 6.30
N ALA A 122 23.91 -10.59 7.25
CA ALA A 122 24.50 -9.25 7.15
C ALA A 122 26.05 -9.24 7.20
N GLN A 123 26.70 -10.42 7.22
CA GLN A 123 28.15 -10.51 7.12
C GLN A 123 28.58 -10.14 5.70
N GLU A 124 29.71 -9.44 5.57
CA GLU A 124 30.25 -9.03 4.28
C GLU A 124 30.48 -10.27 3.40
N TRP A 125 29.63 -10.42 2.38
CA TRP A 125 29.83 -11.43 1.36
C TRP A 125 31.10 -11.07 0.58
N THR A 126 32.05 -11.99 0.52
CA THR A 126 33.35 -11.76 -0.14
C THR A 126 33.48 -12.54 -1.44
N GLN A 127 32.94 -13.75 -1.50
CA GLN A 127 33.04 -14.65 -2.64
C GLN A 127 31.93 -15.70 -2.65
N PRO A 128 31.64 -16.34 -3.81
CA PRO A 128 30.71 -17.46 -3.88
C PRO A 128 31.13 -18.58 -2.92
N PHE A 129 30.14 -19.16 -2.23
CA PHE A 129 30.37 -20.25 -1.28
C PHE A 129 30.93 -21.52 -1.94
N MET A 130 30.55 -21.79 -3.19
CA MET A 130 31.03 -22.94 -3.97
C MET A 130 31.04 -22.66 -5.47
N SER A 131 31.72 -23.51 -6.23
CA SER A 131 31.70 -23.45 -7.69
C SER A 131 30.32 -23.83 -8.25
N ALA A 132 30.06 -23.43 -9.50
CA ALA A 132 28.84 -23.80 -10.22
C ALA A 132 28.65 -25.33 -10.28
N GLY A 133 29.72 -26.09 -10.57
CA GLY A 133 29.65 -27.56 -10.63
C GLY A 133 29.27 -28.18 -9.28
N GLU A 134 29.90 -27.74 -8.19
CA GLU A 134 29.56 -28.22 -6.84
C GLU A 134 28.11 -27.90 -6.45
N ALA A 135 27.59 -26.73 -6.83
CA ALA A 135 26.20 -26.36 -6.58
C ALA A 135 25.22 -27.26 -7.35
N ILE A 136 25.52 -27.56 -8.62
CA ILE A 136 24.76 -28.49 -9.46
C ILE A 136 24.74 -29.89 -8.83
N ASP A 137 25.90 -30.40 -8.45
CA ASP A 137 26.05 -31.74 -7.87
C ASP A 137 25.31 -31.86 -6.53
N LYS A 138 25.47 -30.89 -5.63
CA LYS A 138 24.76 -30.87 -4.34
C LYS A 138 23.25 -30.78 -4.54
N LEU A 139 22.78 -29.95 -5.49
CA LEU A 139 21.36 -29.87 -5.79
C LEU A 139 20.83 -31.18 -6.36
N ARG A 140 21.57 -31.87 -7.23
CA ARG A 140 21.17 -33.17 -7.79
C ARG A 140 21.17 -34.29 -6.75
N GLN A 141 22.11 -34.28 -5.81
CA GLN A 141 22.11 -35.19 -4.65
C GLN A 141 20.89 -34.96 -3.77
N LEU A 142 20.56 -33.69 -3.50
CA LEU A 142 19.37 -33.34 -2.74
C LEU A 142 18.11 -33.71 -3.54
N ARG A 143 18.00 -33.26 -4.79
CA ARG A 143 16.81 -33.36 -5.65
C ARG A 143 17.20 -33.97 -7.00
N PRO A 144 17.17 -35.31 -7.12
CA PRO A 144 17.50 -35.99 -8.38
C PRO A 144 16.68 -35.49 -9.56
N GLY A 145 17.36 -35.21 -10.67
CA GLY A 145 16.76 -34.67 -11.89
C GLY A 145 16.57 -33.15 -11.90
N SER A 146 17.13 -32.42 -10.93
CA SER A 146 17.22 -30.94 -11.02
C SER A 146 18.22 -30.52 -12.09
N ILE A 147 17.89 -29.44 -12.80
CA ILE A 147 18.61 -28.92 -13.98
C ILE A 147 18.54 -29.92 -15.14
N GLU A 148 17.76 -29.57 -16.15
CA GLU A 148 17.29 -30.50 -17.20
C GLU A 148 18.05 -30.34 -18.53
N THR A 149 18.71 -29.19 -18.75
CA THR A 149 19.37 -28.90 -20.03
C THR A 149 20.81 -28.40 -19.85
N GLU A 150 21.66 -28.64 -20.85
CA GLU A 150 23.03 -28.09 -20.90
C GLU A 150 23.04 -26.56 -20.89
N GLU A 151 22.00 -25.94 -21.47
CA GLU A 151 21.82 -24.48 -21.45
C GLU A 151 21.71 -23.97 -20.01
N GLN A 152 20.92 -24.64 -19.18
CA GLN A 152 20.76 -24.30 -17.76
C GLN A 152 22.05 -24.51 -16.97
N GLU A 153 22.79 -25.59 -17.21
CA GLU A 153 24.11 -25.81 -16.58
C GLU A 153 25.09 -24.69 -16.95
N ARG A 154 25.25 -24.42 -18.25
CA ARG A 154 26.15 -23.38 -18.77
C ARG A 154 25.77 -21.99 -18.24
N PHE A 155 24.48 -21.74 -18.06
CA PHE A 155 23.99 -20.52 -17.43
C PHE A 155 24.47 -20.37 -15.99
N ILE A 156 24.42 -21.43 -15.16
CA ILE A 156 24.88 -21.36 -13.76
C ILE A 156 26.36 -20.97 -13.70
N HIS A 157 27.20 -21.56 -14.58
CA HIS A 157 28.60 -21.15 -14.72
C HIS A 157 28.75 -19.68 -15.10
N THR A 158 27.93 -19.20 -16.04
CA THR A 158 27.92 -17.82 -16.49
C THR A 158 27.52 -16.86 -15.37
N PHE A 159 26.50 -17.21 -14.58
CA PHE A 159 26.04 -16.43 -13.43
C PHE A 159 27.11 -16.36 -12.34
N VAL A 160 27.71 -17.49 -11.94
CA VAL A 160 28.78 -17.50 -10.93
C VAL A 160 29.98 -16.68 -11.38
N SER A 161 30.38 -16.79 -12.66
CA SER A 161 31.44 -15.94 -13.23
C SER A 161 31.08 -14.46 -13.20
N THR A 162 29.80 -14.12 -13.46
CA THR A 162 29.31 -12.73 -13.42
C THR A 162 29.36 -12.17 -12.00
N VAL A 163 28.90 -12.94 -11.00
CA VAL A 163 28.96 -12.58 -9.58
C VAL A 163 30.41 -12.39 -9.12
N TRP A 164 31.32 -13.28 -9.53
CA TRP A 164 32.75 -13.14 -9.25
C TRP A 164 33.34 -11.85 -9.82
N LYS A 165 33.06 -11.55 -11.10
CA LYS A 165 33.56 -10.34 -11.78
C LYS A 165 33.04 -9.05 -11.13
N ARG A 166 31.79 -9.03 -10.66
CA ARG A 166 31.19 -7.86 -9.99
C ARG A 166 31.47 -7.81 -8.48
N GLN A 167 32.14 -8.83 -7.92
CA GLN A 167 32.45 -8.96 -6.49
C GLN A 167 31.23 -8.74 -5.57
N SER A 168 30.04 -9.14 -6.02
CA SER A 168 28.80 -8.96 -5.26
C SER A 168 27.70 -9.92 -5.73
N PRO A 169 26.85 -10.46 -4.83
CA PRO A 169 25.68 -11.25 -5.21
C PRO A 169 24.65 -10.47 -6.01
N LEU A 170 24.63 -9.15 -5.94
CA LEU A 170 23.71 -8.26 -6.63
C LEU A 170 24.48 -7.14 -7.35
N PRO A 171 24.02 -6.66 -8.51
CA PRO A 171 24.63 -5.51 -9.15
C PRO A 171 24.42 -4.26 -8.27
N PRO A 172 25.39 -3.32 -8.24
CA PRO A 172 25.19 -2.06 -7.54
C PRO A 172 24.00 -1.33 -8.16
N LEU A 173 23.16 -0.74 -7.30
CA LEU A 173 22.05 0.09 -7.75
C LEU A 173 22.59 1.48 -8.12
N PRO A 174 22.21 2.04 -9.28
CA PRO A 174 22.47 3.45 -9.56
C PRO A 174 21.84 4.31 -8.47
N THR A 175 22.55 5.37 -8.06
CA THR A 175 22.09 6.29 -7.03
C THR A 175 20.84 7.06 -7.49
N GLU A 176 19.87 7.18 -6.60
CA GLU A 176 18.69 8.01 -6.81
C GLU A 176 19.04 9.49 -6.63
N PRO A 177 18.63 10.39 -7.55
CA PRO A 177 18.80 11.82 -7.34
C PRO A 177 17.88 12.33 -6.23
N GLU A 178 18.45 13.00 -5.24
CA GLU A 178 17.75 13.57 -4.09
C GLU A 178 17.82 15.11 -4.12
N GLY A 179 16.80 15.78 -3.59
CA GLY A 179 16.82 17.24 -3.38
C GLY A 179 16.76 18.09 -4.66
N ILE A 180 16.57 17.49 -5.84
CA ILE A 180 16.35 18.24 -7.08
C ILE A 180 14.90 18.75 -7.09
N PRO A 181 14.65 20.07 -7.14
CA PRO A 181 13.30 20.60 -7.10
C PRO A 181 12.55 20.39 -8.43
N LEU A 182 11.22 20.50 -8.37
CA LEU A 182 10.36 20.52 -9.55
C LEU A 182 10.63 21.78 -10.39
N GLU A 183 10.90 21.58 -11.68
CA GLU A 183 11.01 22.68 -12.66
C GLU A 183 9.70 22.82 -13.44
N ILE A 184 9.15 24.04 -13.51
CA ILE A 184 7.92 24.33 -14.23
C ILE A 184 8.21 25.43 -15.26
N GLU A 185 8.06 25.10 -16.54
CA GLU A 185 8.04 26.06 -17.64
C GLU A 185 6.56 26.33 -18.02
N GLY A 186 6.15 27.60 -18.13
CA GLY A 186 4.76 27.96 -18.48
C GLY A 186 3.85 28.23 -17.27
N GLN A 187 2.53 28.05 -17.43
CA GLN A 187 1.53 28.33 -16.40
C GLN A 187 0.84 27.05 -15.94
N LEU A 188 1.25 26.55 -14.78
CA LEU A 188 0.58 25.43 -14.11
C LEU A 188 -0.53 25.98 -13.21
N ASP A 189 -1.77 25.91 -13.67
CA ASP A 189 -2.97 26.17 -12.85
C ASP A 189 -3.70 24.88 -12.48
N GLY A 190 -4.54 24.92 -11.44
CA GLY A 190 -5.21 23.74 -10.90
C GLY A 190 -6.33 23.16 -11.77
N ASN A 191 -6.64 23.75 -12.93
CA ASN A 191 -7.75 23.33 -13.79
C ASN A 191 -7.25 22.66 -15.09
N ILE A 192 -6.20 21.85 -14.98
CA ILE A 192 -5.71 21.03 -16.08
C ILE A 192 -6.69 19.91 -16.44
N ASP A 193 -6.76 19.58 -17.73
CA ASP A 193 -7.67 18.58 -18.28
C ASP A 193 -6.96 17.45 -19.02
N LEU A 194 -5.70 17.64 -19.42
CA LEU A 194 -4.86 16.60 -20.02
C LEU A 194 -3.44 16.64 -19.46
N ILE A 195 -2.97 15.47 -19.02
CA ILE A 195 -1.57 15.23 -18.66
C ILE A 195 -0.96 14.30 -19.70
N MET A 196 0.07 14.77 -20.41
CA MET A 196 0.89 13.91 -21.27
C MET A 196 2.18 13.55 -20.55
N LEU A 197 2.42 12.26 -20.29
CA LEU A 197 3.68 11.81 -19.69
C LEU A 197 4.74 11.64 -20.77
N CYS A 198 5.96 12.13 -20.54
CA CYS A 198 7.07 12.07 -21.49
C CYS A 198 8.33 11.58 -20.79
N GLY A 199 8.90 10.46 -21.22
CA GLY A 199 10.06 9.88 -20.56
C GLY A 199 10.30 8.43 -20.96
N ILE A 200 11.52 7.93 -20.77
CA ILE A 200 11.90 6.56 -21.11
C ILE A 200 11.31 5.51 -20.15
N PRO A 201 11.24 4.21 -20.52
CA PRO A 201 10.81 3.17 -19.59
C PRO A 201 11.70 3.15 -18.34
N GLY A 202 11.08 2.96 -17.16
CA GLY A 202 11.79 3.04 -15.87
C GLY A 202 11.92 4.45 -15.27
N SER A 203 11.49 5.50 -15.97
CA SER A 203 11.61 6.89 -15.48
C SER A 203 10.60 7.30 -14.39
N GLY A 204 9.56 6.49 -14.13
CA GLY A 204 8.56 6.77 -13.08
C GLY A 204 7.19 7.27 -13.57
N LYS A 205 6.95 7.34 -14.89
CA LYS A 205 5.67 7.78 -15.48
C LYS A 205 4.42 7.13 -14.86
N SER A 206 4.32 5.81 -14.98
CA SER A 206 3.16 5.06 -14.48
C SER A 206 2.97 5.17 -12.97
N TYR A 207 4.06 5.36 -12.20
CA TYR A 207 3.96 5.64 -10.78
C TYR A 207 3.23 6.96 -10.52
N VAL A 208 3.67 8.05 -11.15
CA VAL A 208 3.00 9.36 -11.04
C VAL A 208 1.55 9.29 -11.54
N ALA A 209 1.30 8.61 -12.66
CA ALA A 209 -0.05 8.42 -13.21
C ALA A 209 -0.98 7.75 -12.19
N GLN A 210 -0.54 6.62 -11.64
CA GLN A 210 -1.30 5.87 -10.65
C GLN A 210 -1.52 6.67 -9.37
N MET A 211 -0.53 7.46 -8.95
CA MET A 211 -0.63 8.28 -7.75
C MET A 211 -1.71 9.36 -7.90
N ILE A 212 -1.76 10.01 -9.06
CA ILE A 212 -2.79 11.01 -9.37
C ILE A 212 -4.17 10.34 -9.38
N LEU A 213 -4.31 9.19 -10.06
CA LEU A 213 -5.56 8.44 -10.15
C LEU A 213 -6.07 7.98 -8.77
N ASN A 214 -5.18 7.48 -7.90
CA ASN A 214 -5.53 7.02 -6.56
C ASN A 214 -6.04 8.15 -5.66
N ARG A 215 -5.63 9.40 -5.93
CA ARG A 215 -5.99 10.60 -5.14
C ARG A 215 -7.23 11.32 -5.68
N ASP A 216 -7.43 11.31 -6.99
CA ASP A 216 -8.51 12.01 -7.68
C ASP A 216 -9.08 11.10 -8.79
N ASP A 217 -10.22 10.49 -8.49
CA ASP A 217 -10.93 9.54 -9.36
C ASP A 217 -11.57 10.18 -10.60
N HIS A 218 -11.52 11.51 -10.72
CA HIS A 218 -11.92 12.22 -11.94
C HIS A 218 -10.90 12.05 -13.08
N TRP A 219 -9.67 11.63 -12.77
CA TRP A 219 -8.68 11.31 -13.78
C TRP A 219 -8.94 9.93 -14.38
N THR A 220 -8.65 9.78 -15.67
CA THR A 220 -8.56 8.46 -16.29
C THR A 220 -7.21 8.28 -16.96
N ILE A 221 -6.55 7.16 -16.67
CA ILE A 221 -5.31 6.78 -17.35
C ILE A 221 -5.65 6.14 -18.69
N VAL A 222 -5.01 6.63 -19.74
CA VAL A 222 -5.03 6.08 -21.09
C VAL A 222 -3.62 5.58 -21.39
N SER A 223 -3.42 4.26 -21.31
CA SER A 223 -2.11 3.62 -21.46
C SER A 223 -2.07 2.70 -22.69
N GLN A 224 -1.06 2.88 -23.55
CA GLN A 224 -0.83 1.95 -24.66
C GLN A 224 -0.31 0.59 -24.15
N ASP A 225 0.46 0.58 -23.05
CA ASP A 225 1.03 -0.65 -22.51
C ASP A 225 -0.07 -1.59 -21.97
N GLU A 226 -1.15 -1.02 -21.43
CA GLU A 226 -2.34 -1.77 -20.97
C GLU A 226 -3.20 -2.23 -22.15
N THR A 227 -3.50 -1.34 -23.09
CA THR A 227 -4.39 -1.63 -24.23
C THR A 227 -3.73 -2.50 -25.30
N ARG A 228 -2.39 -2.62 -25.28
CA ARG A 228 -1.54 -3.33 -26.26
C ARG A 228 -1.77 -2.91 -27.72
N SER A 229 -2.46 -1.79 -27.96
CA SER A 229 -2.84 -1.32 -29.29
C SER A 229 -2.89 0.20 -29.32
N ARG A 230 -2.16 0.79 -30.27
CA ARG A 230 -2.18 2.23 -30.53
C ARG A 230 -3.58 2.69 -30.93
N ASP A 231 -4.23 1.97 -31.84
CA ASP A 231 -5.57 2.31 -32.34
C ASP A 231 -6.63 2.37 -31.22
N ILE A 232 -6.55 1.45 -30.25
CA ILE A 232 -7.45 1.47 -29.09
C ILE A 232 -7.16 2.70 -28.23
N CYS A 233 -5.89 2.99 -27.96
CA CYS A 233 -5.44 4.15 -27.18
C CYS A 233 -5.89 5.48 -27.85
N GLU A 234 -5.71 5.62 -29.16
CA GLU A 234 -6.17 6.78 -29.94
C GLU A 234 -7.69 6.95 -29.87
N ARG A 235 -8.44 5.85 -29.98
CA ARG A 235 -9.90 5.87 -29.85
C ARG A 235 -10.37 6.23 -28.44
N GLU A 236 -9.68 5.78 -27.39
CA GLU A 236 -10.03 6.15 -26.02
C GLU A 236 -9.73 7.63 -25.75
N LEU A 237 -8.58 8.15 -26.18
CA LEU A 237 -8.22 9.55 -25.97
C LEU A 237 -9.07 10.53 -26.78
N SER A 238 -9.49 10.15 -27.98
CA SER A 238 -10.25 11.02 -28.89
C SER A 238 -11.73 11.17 -28.55
N ARG A 239 -12.29 10.34 -27.66
CA ARG A 239 -13.72 10.33 -27.30
C ARG A 239 -14.11 11.56 -26.46
N PRO A 240 -14.82 12.55 -27.04
CA PRO A 240 -15.23 13.74 -26.31
C PRO A 240 -16.30 13.40 -25.29
N GLY A 241 -16.22 13.96 -24.08
CA GLY A 241 -17.27 13.81 -23.05
C GLY A 241 -17.27 12.50 -22.28
N LYS A 242 -16.36 11.56 -22.58
CA LYS A 242 -16.12 10.38 -21.71
C LYS A 242 -15.37 10.78 -20.43
N TYR A 243 -14.50 11.79 -20.52
CA TYR A 243 -13.58 12.18 -19.46
C TYR A 243 -13.62 13.70 -19.25
N SER A 244 -13.65 14.13 -17.99
CA SER A 244 -13.36 15.53 -17.62
C SER A 244 -11.86 15.79 -17.53
N LYS A 245 -11.05 14.75 -17.26
CA LYS A 245 -9.60 14.80 -17.13
C LYS A 245 -8.96 13.48 -17.59
N ALA A 246 -7.83 13.52 -18.30
CA ALA A 246 -7.14 12.32 -18.76
C ALA A 246 -5.61 12.39 -18.59
N ILE A 247 -4.99 11.24 -18.34
CA ILE A 247 -3.53 11.05 -18.30
C ILE A 247 -3.14 10.13 -19.45
N LEU A 248 -2.34 10.61 -20.39
CA LEU A 248 -1.76 9.78 -21.44
C LEU A 248 -0.43 9.19 -20.95
N ASP A 249 -0.46 7.94 -20.47
CA ASP A 249 0.72 7.20 -20.01
C ASP A 249 1.37 6.43 -21.17
N ARG A 250 2.34 7.11 -21.81
CA ARG A 250 3.21 6.56 -22.85
C ARG A 250 4.59 7.19 -22.72
N CYS A 251 5.57 6.72 -23.50
CA CYS A 251 6.89 7.34 -23.48
C CYS A 251 6.94 8.70 -24.18
N ASN A 252 6.10 8.92 -25.21
CA ASN A 252 5.92 10.20 -25.93
C ASN A 252 7.24 10.89 -26.31
N THR A 253 8.20 10.09 -26.80
CA THR A 253 9.59 10.49 -27.01
C THR A 253 9.78 11.50 -28.14
N ASP A 254 8.97 11.42 -29.19
CA ASP A 254 9.10 12.18 -30.44
C ASP A 254 8.09 13.35 -30.50
N ARG A 255 8.54 14.50 -31.01
CA ARG A 255 7.74 15.73 -31.11
C ARG A 255 6.53 15.59 -32.05
N GLU A 256 6.71 14.95 -33.20
CA GLU A 256 5.62 14.78 -34.17
C GLU A 256 4.57 13.80 -33.62
N ASP A 257 4.97 12.75 -32.89
CA ASP A 257 4.03 11.86 -32.19
C ASP A 257 3.22 12.66 -31.16
N ARG A 258 3.86 13.46 -30.30
CA ARG A 258 3.15 14.29 -29.29
C ARG A 258 2.13 15.23 -29.93
N LYS A 259 2.49 15.88 -31.04
CA LYS A 259 1.59 16.74 -31.81
C LYS A 259 0.36 16.00 -32.33
N GLN A 260 0.51 14.75 -32.79
CA GLN A 260 -0.63 13.92 -33.21
C GLN A 260 -1.55 13.59 -32.03
N TRP A 261 -1.00 13.25 -30.87
CA TRP A 261 -1.80 12.98 -29.66
C TRP A 261 -2.55 14.21 -29.16
N LEU A 262 -1.92 15.39 -29.19
CA LEU A 262 -2.60 16.65 -28.87
C LEU A 262 -3.74 16.94 -29.86
N ALA A 263 -3.55 16.65 -31.15
CA ALA A 263 -4.60 16.81 -32.15
C ALA A 263 -5.79 15.86 -31.91
N LEU A 264 -5.54 14.62 -31.46
CA LEU A 264 -6.60 13.68 -31.07
C LEU A 264 -7.35 14.17 -29.83
N ALA A 265 -6.64 14.73 -28.85
CA ALA A 265 -7.20 15.30 -27.63
C ALA A 265 -7.70 16.75 -27.80
N HIS A 266 -8.29 17.08 -28.96
CA HIS A 266 -8.84 18.40 -29.27
C HIS A 266 -9.86 18.98 -28.26
N TRP A 267 -10.39 18.13 -27.38
CA TRP A 267 -11.26 18.52 -26.26
C TRP A 267 -10.50 19.17 -25.10
N ALA A 268 -9.20 18.88 -24.96
CA ALA A 268 -8.35 19.42 -23.91
C ALA A 268 -8.00 20.88 -24.21
N ARG A 269 -8.28 21.76 -23.25
CA ARG A 269 -8.04 23.19 -23.31
C ARG A 269 -6.77 23.59 -22.57
N LYS A 270 -6.36 22.81 -21.59
CA LYS A 270 -5.22 23.08 -20.70
C LYS A 270 -4.30 21.87 -20.59
N PRO A 271 -3.75 21.39 -21.71
CA PRO A 271 -2.84 20.25 -21.69
C PRO A 271 -1.49 20.64 -21.09
N ILE A 272 -0.96 19.78 -20.22
CA ILE A 272 0.42 19.87 -19.70
C ILE A 272 1.25 18.66 -20.11
N CYS A 273 2.56 18.82 -20.14
CA CYS A 273 3.50 17.71 -20.32
C CYS A 273 4.31 17.51 -19.04
N ILE A 274 4.37 16.28 -18.53
CA ILE A 274 5.28 15.89 -17.44
C ILE A 274 6.49 15.20 -18.05
N TYR A 275 7.63 15.86 -18.02
CA TYR A 275 8.89 15.36 -18.57
C TYR A 275 9.74 14.71 -17.49
N PHE A 276 10.04 13.42 -17.64
CA PHE A 276 10.88 12.66 -16.73
C PHE A 276 12.31 12.59 -17.27
N ASP A 277 13.17 13.45 -16.74
CA ASP A 277 14.56 13.64 -17.17
C ASP A 277 15.51 12.92 -16.21
N TYR A 278 15.34 11.60 -16.11
CA TYR A 278 16.17 10.74 -15.29
C TYR A 278 17.35 10.16 -16.10
N ASN A 279 18.44 9.86 -15.41
CA ASN A 279 19.58 9.17 -16.00
C ASN A 279 19.12 7.81 -16.62
N PRO A 280 19.50 7.52 -17.88
CA PRO A 280 19.14 6.28 -18.55
C PRO A 280 19.58 5.01 -17.82
N ASP A 281 20.74 5.01 -17.15
CA ASP A 281 21.24 3.84 -16.42
C ASP A 281 20.35 3.51 -15.21
N LEU A 282 19.87 4.54 -14.51
CA LEU A 282 18.89 4.38 -13.44
C LEU A 282 17.55 3.87 -13.98
N CYS A 283 17.08 4.42 -15.09
CA CYS A 283 15.85 3.97 -15.75
C CYS A 283 15.95 2.50 -16.21
N ILE A 284 17.08 2.10 -16.80
CA ILE A 284 17.37 0.71 -17.16
C ILE A 284 17.35 -0.15 -15.90
N SER A 285 18.07 0.24 -14.84
CA SER A 285 18.11 -0.51 -13.59
C SER A 285 16.72 -0.74 -13.01
N ARG A 286 15.87 0.30 -12.96
CA ARG A 286 14.47 0.20 -12.52
C ARG A 286 13.64 -0.69 -13.45
N ALA A 287 13.76 -0.54 -14.76
CA ALA A 287 13.01 -1.33 -15.73
C ALA A 287 13.40 -2.82 -15.70
N GLN A 288 14.67 -3.14 -15.44
CA GLN A 288 15.14 -4.53 -15.27
C GLN A 288 14.59 -5.20 -14.02
N GLN A 289 14.21 -4.41 -13.02
CA GLN A 289 13.74 -4.90 -11.72
C GLN A 289 12.22 -5.08 -11.66
N ARG A 290 11.48 -4.65 -12.67
CA ARG A 290 10.03 -4.80 -12.72
C ARG A 290 9.69 -6.25 -13.06
N SER A 291 8.94 -6.91 -12.18
CA SER A 291 8.32 -8.21 -12.46
C SER A 291 7.05 -8.10 -13.30
N ASP A 292 6.36 -6.95 -13.23
CA ASP A 292 4.94 -6.87 -13.62
C ASP A 292 4.70 -6.18 -14.97
N HIS A 293 5.73 -6.04 -15.82
CA HIS A 293 5.56 -5.35 -17.11
C HIS A 293 4.93 -6.29 -18.16
N PRO A 294 3.77 -5.94 -18.75
CA PRO A 294 3.03 -6.82 -19.66
C PRO A 294 3.76 -7.15 -20.97
N THR A 295 4.68 -6.28 -21.42
CA THR A 295 5.36 -6.36 -22.73
C THR A 295 6.90 -6.38 -22.70
N LEU A 296 7.58 -6.05 -21.60
CA LEU A 296 9.03 -5.91 -21.52
C LEU A 296 9.58 -6.74 -20.36
N ILE A 297 9.92 -7.99 -20.66
CA ILE A 297 10.54 -8.92 -19.71
C ILE A 297 12.00 -8.49 -19.46
N SER A 298 12.45 -8.56 -18.20
CA SER A 298 13.82 -8.31 -17.78
C SER A 298 14.85 -9.04 -18.67
N GLY A 299 15.93 -8.34 -19.03
CA GLY A 299 17.04 -8.82 -19.85
C GLY A 299 17.43 -7.83 -20.95
N GLN A 300 18.07 -8.32 -22.00
CA GLN A 300 18.63 -7.48 -23.06
C GLN A 300 17.59 -6.62 -23.80
N ARG A 301 16.36 -7.13 -23.94
CA ARG A 301 15.27 -6.41 -24.62
C ARG A 301 14.95 -5.07 -23.95
N VAL A 302 14.94 -5.02 -22.61
CA VAL A 302 14.74 -3.78 -21.84
C VAL A 302 15.85 -2.78 -22.15
N ARG A 303 17.12 -3.22 -22.13
CA ARG A 303 18.27 -2.33 -22.43
C ARG A 303 18.15 -1.72 -23.82
N THR A 304 17.92 -2.57 -24.82
CA THR A 304 17.78 -2.13 -26.22
C THR A 304 16.61 -1.17 -26.40
N ALA A 305 15.46 -1.46 -25.79
CA ALA A 305 14.27 -0.61 -25.88
C ALA A 305 14.51 0.77 -25.24
N VAL A 306 15.04 0.81 -24.01
CA VAL A 306 15.32 2.07 -23.31
C VAL A 306 16.37 2.89 -24.05
N GLN A 307 17.44 2.27 -24.52
CA GLN A 307 18.48 2.96 -25.30
C GLN A 307 17.94 3.50 -26.64
N SER A 308 17.09 2.74 -27.32
CA SER A 308 16.45 3.20 -28.56
C SER A 308 15.56 4.40 -28.31
N MET A 309 14.71 4.34 -27.27
CA MET A 309 13.81 5.44 -26.91
C MET A 309 14.58 6.67 -26.44
N GLN A 310 15.69 6.49 -25.71
CA GLN A 310 16.55 7.60 -25.32
C GLN A 310 17.15 8.33 -26.52
N ARG A 311 17.56 7.62 -27.57
CA ARG A 311 18.06 8.24 -28.81
C ARG A 311 17.00 9.03 -29.57
N GLN A 312 15.73 8.65 -29.42
CA GLN A 312 14.58 9.32 -30.01
C GLN A 312 14.00 10.43 -29.13
N MET A 313 14.46 10.56 -27.88
CA MET A 313 13.87 11.47 -26.90
C MET A 313 14.18 12.93 -27.27
N GLU A 314 13.13 13.69 -27.57
CA GLU A 314 13.17 15.13 -27.73
C GLU A 314 12.53 15.80 -26.51
N LYS A 315 13.26 16.73 -25.87
CA LYS A 315 12.72 17.53 -24.76
C LYS A 315 11.44 18.26 -25.23
N PRO A 316 10.31 18.12 -24.52
CA PRO A 316 9.07 18.80 -24.90
C PRO A 316 9.21 20.33 -24.80
N LYS A 317 8.43 21.05 -25.60
CA LYS A 317 8.41 22.52 -25.68
C LYS A 317 6.99 23.09 -25.66
N LEU A 318 6.84 24.30 -25.11
CA LEU A 318 5.54 24.98 -25.02
C LEU A 318 4.92 25.26 -26.39
N ASP A 319 5.75 25.45 -27.43
CA ASP A 319 5.31 25.69 -28.80
C ASP A 319 4.62 24.46 -29.45
N GLU A 320 4.61 23.30 -28.79
CA GLU A 320 3.85 22.12 -29.20
C GLU A 320 2.35 22.22 -28.87
N GLY A 321 1.96 23.14 -27.99
CA GLY A 321 0.57 23.36 -27.57
C GLY A 321 0.29 23.11 -26.09
N PHE A 322 1.32 22.84 -25.28
CA PHE A 322 1.19 22.69 -23.82
C PHE A 322 1.12 24.06 -23.13
N ILE A 323 0.29 24.18 -22.09
CA ILE A 323 0.26 25.39 -21.25
C ILE A 323 1.40 25.42 -20.23
N ALA A 324 1.89 24.23 -19.85
CA ALA A 324 3.02 24.06 -18.95
C ALA A 324 3.78 22.75 -19.20
N ILE A 325 5.06 22.76 -18.85
CA ILE A 325 5.94 21.59 -18.84
C ILE A 325 6.53 21.46 -17.46
N CYS A 326 6.28 20.32 -16.81
CA CYS A 326 6.78 19.99 -15.49
C CYS A 326 7.91 18.98 -15.62
N THR A 327 9.14 19.34 -15.28
CA THR A 327 10.30 18.45 -15.37
C THR A 327 10.60 17.81 -14.02
N ILE A 328 10.62 16.47 -13.99
CA ILE A 328 10.89 15.65 -12.82
C ILE A 328 12.24 14.95 -12.98
N ARG A 329 13.09 15.09 -11.95
CA ARG A 329 14.40 14.41 -11.85
C ARG A 329 14.65 13.71 -10.51
N SER A 330 13.71 13.80 -9.57
CA SER A 330 13.79 13.26 -8.22
C SER A 330 12.41 12.86 -7.72
N PHE A 331 12.34 12.03 -6.67
CA PHE A 331 11.08 11.74 -6.00
C PHE A 331 10.46 12.98 -5.36
N ASP A 332 11.28 13.89 -4.82
CA ASP A 332 10.82 15.17 -4.25
C ASP A 332 10.07 16.01 -5.29
N ALA A 333 10.60 16.12 -6.51
CA ALA A 333 9.96 16.83 -7.61
C ALA A 333 8.65 16.15 -8.04
N ALA A 334 8.62 14.81 -8.08
CA ALA A 334 7.40 14.07 -8.39
C ALA A 334 6.32 14.28 -7.33
N ASN A 335 6.68 14.21 -6.05
CA ASN A 335 5.78 14.42 -4.93
C ASN A 335 5.27 15.87 -4.90
N ASP A 336 6.12 16.88 -5.12
CA ASP A 336 5.69 18.28 -5.23
C ASP A 336 4.67 18.47 -6.37
N LEU A 337 4.90 17.86 -7.52
CA LEU A 337 3.95 17.94 -8.63
C LEU A 337 2.61 17.27 -8.27
N ILE A 338 2.64 16.06 -7.69
CA ILE A 338 1.43 15.34 -7.28
C ILE A 338 0.64 16.17 -6.25
N LYS A 339 1.29 16.80 -5.26
CA LYS A 339 0.65 17.72 -4.30
C LYS A 339 -0.08 18.86 -5.00
N ARG A 340 0.55 19.48 -6.00
CA ARG A 340 -0.02 20.63 -6.74
C ARG A 340 -1.19 20.24 -7.62
N LEU A 341 -1.11 19.08 -8.27
CA LEU A 341 -2.15 18.60 -9.19
C LEU A 341 -3.34 17.96 -8.48
N THR A 342 -3.08 17.30 -7.34
CA THR A 342 -4.08 16.58 -6.54
C THR A 342 -3.96 16.96 -5.07
N PRO A 343 -4.26 18.22 -4.71
CA PRO A 343 -4.16 18.68 -3.33
C PRO A 343 -5.16 17.91 -2.46
N ILE A 344 -4.65 17.15 -1.49
CA ILE A 344 -5.48 16.43 -0.53
C ILE A 344 -5.77 17.37 0.63
N GLY A 345 -7.01 17.85 0.69
CA GLY A 345 -7.51 18.60 1.82
C GLY A 345 -7.76 17.72 3.04
N ILE A 346 -7.94 18.39 4.18
CA ILE A 346 -8.46 17.74 5.38
C ILE A 346 -9.82 17.11 5.06
N LEU A 347 -9.94 15.80 5.32
CA LEU A 347 -11.25 15.16 5.33
C LEU A 347 -11.85 15.49 6.69
N LYS A 348 -12.79 16.43 6.70
CA LYS A 348 -13.54 16.74 7.92
C LYS A 348 -14.14 15.46 8.47
N PHE A 349 -14.12 15.32 9.79
CA PHE A 349 -14.67 14.13 10.44
C PHE A 349 -16.09 13.88 9.92
N LEU A 350 -16.28 12.73 9.28
CA LEU A 350 -17.55 12.36 8.67
C LEU A 350 -18.57 12.18 9.78
N ARG A 351 -19.54 13.10 9.87
CA ARG A 351 -20.52 13.11 10.95
C ARG A 351 -21.25 11.77 10.99
N THR A 352 -21.29 11.15 12.17
CA THR A 352 -22.13 9.98 12.43
C THR A 352 -23.50 10.45 12.87
N GLY A 353 -24.55 10.09 12.13
CA GLY A 353 -25.91 10.41 12.52
C GLY A 353 -26.49 9.48 13.58
N HIS A 354 -27.61 9.91 14.18
CA HIS A 354 -28.32 9.16 15.19
C HIS A 354 -29.20 8.07 14.58
N ILE A 355 -29.15 6.85 15.10
CA ILE A 355 -30.11 5.79 14.72
C ILE A 355 -31.47 6.08 15.35
N MET A 356 -31.45 6.56 16.60
CA MET A 356 -32.63 6.97 17.35
C MET A 356 -32.30 8.23 18.16
N ASN A 357 -33.25 9.16 18.24
CA ASN A 357 -33.15 10.33 19.10
C ASN A 357 -33.84 10.05 20.45
N LEU A 358 -33.05 9.93 21.51
CA LEU A 358 -33.56 9.76 22.89
C LEU A 358 -33.74 11.10 23.63
N GLY A 359 -33.54 12.23 22.95
CA GLY A 359 -33.58 13.57 23.54
C GLY A 359 -32.22 14.28 23.60
N ALA A 360 -31.14 13.59 23.20
CA ALA A 360 -29.77 14.11 23.23
C ALA A 360 -29.26 14.65 21.88
N ALA A 361 -30.07 14.60 20.82
CA ALA A 361 -29.68 15.15 19.52
C ALA A 361 -29.72 16.68 19.54
N THR A 362 -28.67 17.31 19.03
CA THR A 362 -28.56 18.76 18.82
C THR A 362 -29.13 19.16 17.46
N ALA A 363 -29.28 20.47 17.20
CA ALA A 363 -29.72 20.98 15.89
C ALA A 363 -28.79 20.60 14.72
N ASP A 364 -27.56 20.16 15.03
CA ASP A 364 -26.53 19.73 14.08
C ASP A 364 -26.55 18.22 13.77
N ASP A 365 -27.40 17.44 14.47
CA ASP A 365 -27.51 15.99 14.33
C ASP A 365 -28.59 15.61 13.30
N PHE A 366 -28.34 14.54 12.53
CA PHE A 366 -29.29 13.96 11.57
C PHE A 366 -29.60 12.51 11.93
N LEU A 367 -30.82 12.06 11.59
CA LEU A 367 -31.23 10.67 11.74
C LEU A 367 -30.73 9.82 10.57
N VAL A 368 -30.28 8.60 10.85
CA VAL A 368 -29.85 7.62 9.85
C VAL A 368 -30.74 6.40 9.96
N SER A 369 -31.41 6.08 8.86
CA SER A 369 -32.05 4.78 8.69
C SER A 369 -31.06 3.84 8.04
N PHE A 370 -30.86 2.67 8.62
CA PHE A 370 -30.07 1.63 7.97
C PHE A 370 -30.95 0.99 6.90
N ASN A 371 -30.47 0.97 5.66
CA ASN A 371 -31.22 0.38 4.56
C ASN A 371 -31.42 -1.12 4.82
N GLN A 372 -32.60 -1.65 4.51
CA GLN A 372 -32.87 -3.08 4.62
C GLN A 372 -31.96 -3.85 3.67
N THR A 373 -31.11 -4.72 4.22
CA THR A 373 -30.29 -5.65 3.45
C THR A 373 -31.02 -7.00 3.35
N ASN A 374 -30.78 -7.75 2.27
CA ASN A 374 -31.38 -9.07 2.06
C ASN A 374 -30.83 -10.17 3.00
N HIS A 375 -29.90 -9.81 3.89
CA HIS A 375 -29.24 -10.72 4.83
C HIS A 375 -29.40 -10.19 6.25
N THR A 376 -29.35 -11.08 7.24
CA THR A 376 -29.30 -10.66 8.64
C THR A 376 -28.01 -9.87 8.88
N PRO A 377 -28.08 -8.55 9.19
CA PRO A 377 -26.87 -7.75 9.36
C PRO A 377 -26.09 -8.22 10.58
N TYR A 378 -24.78 -8.44 10.39
CA TYR A 378 -23.84 -8.66 11.49
C TYR A 378 -23.49 -7.28 12.07
N VAL A 379 -23.77 -7.10 13.35
CA VAL A 379 -23.63 -5.81 14.03
C VAL A 379 -22.54 -5.90 15.08
N VAL A 380 -21.69 -4.88 15.09
CA VAL A 380 -20.72 -4.62 16.15
C VAL A 380 -21.13 -3.33 16.86
N ILE A 381 -21.26 -3.42 18.19
CA ILE A 381 -21.60 -2.28 19.04
C ILE A 381 -20.44 -2.03 20.00
N THR A 382 -19.95 -0.80 20.01
CA THR A 382 -18.88 -0.35 20.91
C THR A 382 -19.35 0.76 21.82
N GLU A 383 -18.67 0.91 22.96
CA GLU A 383 -18.87 2.06 23.84
C GLU A 383 -18.52 3.36 23.10
N LYS A 384 -19.38 4.39 23.21
CA LYS A 384 -18.99 5.75 22.87
C LYS A 384 -18.29 6.39 24.06
N VAL A 385 -17.13 6.96 23.78
CA VAL A 385 -16.28 7.63 24.76
C VAL A 385 -16.33 9.14 24.50
N ASP A 386 -16.49 9.92 25.57
CA ASP A 386 -16.64 11.36 25.53
C ASP A 386 -15.26 12.06 25.58
N GLY A 387 -14.86 12.66 24.46
CA GLY A 387 -13.55 13.27 24.31
C GLY A 387 -13.48 14.27 23.16
N ALA A 388 -12.24 14.58 22.78
CA ALA A 388 -11.95 15.39 21.61
C ALA A 388 -11.65 14.49 20.42
N ASN A 389 -12.50 14.58 19.39
CA ASN A 389 -12.32 13.79 18.18
C ASN A 389 -10.93 14.01 17.56
N MET A 390 -10.27 12.92 17.19
CA MET A 390 -8.90 12.96 16.69
C MET A 390 -8.72 11.96 15.54
N GLY A 391 -7.98 12.39 14.51
CA GLY A 391 -7.60 11.57 13.37
C GLY A 391 -6.11 11.63 13.11
N PHE A 392 -5.51 10.50 12.76
CA PHE A 392 -4.12 10.38 12.34
C PHE A 392 -4.05 9.90 10.89
N SER A 393 -3.22 10.54 10.08
CA SER A 393 -2.93 10.14 8.69
C SER A 393 -1.48 10.46 8.35
N LEU A 394 -0.97 9.99 7.22
CA LEU A 394 0.32 10.45 6.70
C LEU A 394 0.13 11.55 5.66
N SER A 395 1.17 12.38 5.45
CA SER A 395 1.33 13.22 4.27
C SER A 395 1.95 12.41 3.11
N VAL A 396 2.02 12.99 1.91
CA VAL A 396 2.79 12.38 0.78
C VAL A 396 4.27 12.22 1.10
N ASP A 397 4.82 13.09 1.96
CA ASP A 397 6.22 12.98 2.44
C ASP A 397 6.33 11.97 3.61
N ARG A 398 5.24 11.24 3.91
CA ARG A 398 5.13 10.26 5.00
C ARG A 398 5.35 10.86 6.39
N GLU A 399 5.06 12.15 6.54
CA GLU A 399 5.01 12.79 7.85
C GLU A 399 3.66 12.54 8.50
N LEU A 400 3.64 12.30 9.82
CA LEU A 400 2.41 12.08 10.55
C LEU A 400 1.63 13.40 10.70
N LEU A 401 0.38 13.40 10.24
CA LEU A 401 -0.56 14.49 10.36
C LEU A 401 -1.61 14.14 11.42
N VAL A 402 -1.88 15.10 12.31
CA VAL A 402 -2.92 14.96 13.35
C VAL A 402 -4.01 15.97 13.10
N GLN A 403 -5.25 15.51 13.00
CA GLN A 403 -6.43 16.36 12.79
C GLN A 403 -7.41 16.23 13.95
N ASN A 404 -8.11 17.33 14.22
CA ASN A 404 -9.38 17.31 14.95
C ASN A 404 -10.54 17.25 13.91
N ARG A 405 -11.75 17.69 14.25
CA ARG A 405 -12.94 17.61 13.38
C ARG A 405 -12.79 18.34 12.05
N SER A 406 -12.07 19.46 12.02
CA SER A 406 -12.05 20.37 10.86
C SER A 406 -10.71 21.04 10.54
N HIS A 407 -9.67 20.82 11.34
CA HIS A 407 -8.34 21.41 11.14
C HIS A 407 -7.24 20.49 11.70
N TYR A 408 -6.02 20.66 11.20
CA TYR A 408 -4.82 20.01 11.75
C TYR A 408 -4.41 20.66 13.08
N ILE A 409 -3.90 19.86 13.99
CA ILE A 409 -3.52 20.26 15.35
C ILE A 409 -2.09 19.84 15.68
N THR A 410 -1.48 20.55 16.62
CA THR A 410 -0.16 20.26 17.17
C THR A 410 -0.20 20.38 18.70
N SER A 411 0.92 20.08 19.37
CA SER A 411 1.04 20.22 20.82
C SER A 411 0.89 21.65 21.34
N THR A 412 0.99 22.66 20.47
CA THR A 412 0.83 24.07 20.82
C THR A 412 -0.59 24.60 20.58
N THR A 413 -1.45 23.84 19.90
CA THR A 413 -2.79 24.32 19.50
C THR A 413 -3.71 24.55 20.70
N HIS A 414 -3.69 23.66 21.70
CA HIS A 414 -4.50 23.79 22.92
C HIS A 414 -3.83 23.03 24.08
N VAL A 415 -4.11 23.41 25.33
CA VAL A 415 -3.49 22.79 26.52
C VAL A 415 -3.70 21.28 26.60
N GLN A 416 -4.85 20.78 26.13
CA GLN A 416 -5.15 19.34 26.11
C GLN A 416 -4.23 18.54 25.18
N PHE A 417 -3.61 19.17 24.19
CA PHE A 417 -2.73 18.54 23.21
C PHE A 417 -1.24 18.64 23.58
N ARG A 418 -0.88 19.29 24.69
CA ARG A 418 0.53 19.33 25.16
C ARG A 418 1.19 17.95 25.21
N PRO A 419 0.53 16.87 25.69
CA PRO A 419 1.13 15.54 25.74
C PRO A 419 1.18 14.82 24.39
N LEU A 420 0.63 15.39 23.31
CA LEU A 420 0.48 14.76 22.00
C LEU A 420 1.83 14.36 21.40
N TYR A 421 2.83 15.24 21.45
CA TYR A 421 4.15 14.95 20.89
C TYR A 421 4.78 13.72 21.55
N THR A 422 4.86 13.70 22.88
CA THR A 422 5.40 12.56 23.62
C THR A 422 4.60 11.28 23.38
N TRP A 423 3.27 11.38 23.30
CA TRP A 423 2.41 10.22 23.01
C TRP A 423 2.66 9.67 21.60
N ILE A 424 2.81 10.53 20.60
CA ILE A 424 3.14 10.12 19.22
C ILE A 424 4.48 9.39 19.18
N GLU A 425 5.52 9.91 19.84
CA GLU A 425 6.83 9.24 19.84
C GLU A 425 6.77 7.84 20.45
N THR A 426 5.99 7.64 21.53
CA THR A 426 5.78 6.32 22.15
C THR A 426 4.99 5.36 21.25
N HIS A 427 4.12 5.86 20.38
CA HIS A 427 3.23 5.05 19.53
C HIS A 427 3.59 5.12 18.04
N ARG A 428 4.75 5.68 17.69
CA ARG A 428 5.12 6.00 16.31
C ARG A 428 5.09 4.75 15.44
N GLU A 429 5.80 3.70 15.83
CA GLU A 429 5.86 2.44 15.09
C GLU A 429 4.47 1.84 14.87
N SER A 430 3.61 1.88 15.89
CA SER A 430 2.22 1.41 15.80
C SER A 430 1.38 2.24 14.82
N LEU A 431 1.53 3.56 14.83
CA LEU A 431 0.83 4.45 13.90
C LEU A 431 1.29 4.21 12.45
N TYR A 432 2.60 4.09 12.22
CA TYR A 432 3.12 3.78 10.88
C TYR A 432 2.72 2.37 10.42
N HIS A 433 2.67 1.37 11.32
CA HIS A 433 2.16 0.04 11.00
C HIS A 433 0.71 0.06 10.48
N ILE A 434 -0.14 0.91 11.07
CA ILE A 434 -1.54 1.04 10.68
C ILE A 434 -1.72 1.91 9.42
N LEU A 435 -0.96 3.01 9.30
CA LEU A 435 -1.18 4.04 8.29
C LEU A 435 -0.35 3.83 7.02
N ASP A 436 0.89 3.36 7.12
CA ASP A 436 1.84 3.25 6.01
C ASP A 436 1.71 1.92 5.25
N ARG A 437 0.47 1.58 4.88
CA ARG A 437 0.13 0.28 4.28
C ARG A 437 0.12 0.30 2.76
N ASP A 438 0.15 1.49 2.15
CA ASP A 438 0.11 1.68 0.70
C ASP A 438 1.29 2.55 0.26
N ASN A 439 2.28 1.92 -0.39
CA ASN A 439 3.47 2.63 -0.88
C ASN A 439 3.18 3.68 -1.95
N SER A 440 2.01 3.58 -2.57
CA SER A 440 1.52 4.38 -3.68
C SER A 440 0.52 5.45 -3.23
N TYR A 441 0.11 5.43 -1.96
CA TYR A 441 -0.85 6.41 -1.45
C TYR A 441 -0.73 6.51 0.08
N SER A 442 0.30 7.22 0.54
CA SER A 442 0.57 7.33 1.98
C SER A 442 -0.57 8.00 2.75
N GLU A 443 -1.31 8.95 2.14
CA GLU A 443 -2.43 9.62 2.79
C GLU A 443 -3.74 8.80 2.78
N ARG A 444 -3.73 7.58 2.23
CA ARG A 444 -4.91 6.74 2.01
C ARG A 444 -5.69 6.47 3.29
N TYR A 445 -4.99 6.16 4.38
CA TYR A 445 -5.62 5.73 5.62
C TYR A 445 -5.72 6.86 6.64
N ILE A 446 -6.87 6.95 7.31
CA ILE A 446 -7.08 7.83 8.46
C ILE A 446 -7.58 7.00 9.63
N LEU A 447 -6.78 6.94 10.70
CA LEU A 447 -7.16 6.31 11.96
C LEU A 447 -7.91 7.33 12.82
N TYR A 448 -9.19 7.08 13.09
CA TYR A 448 -10.02 7.92 13.93
C TYR A 448 -10.20 7.35 15.33
N GLY A 449 -10.24 8.26 16.30
CA GLY A 449 -10.44 7.96 17.70
C GLY A 449 -10.85 9.18 18.51
N GLU A 450 -10.86 9.01 19.82
CA GLU A 450 -11.11 10.07 20.79
C GLU A 450 -9.85 10.34 21.60
N TRP A 451 -9.48 11.61 21.72
CA TRP A 451 -8.42 12.10 22.60
C TRP A 451 -9.03 12.45 23.97
N LEU A 452 -8.47 11.87 25.03
CA LEU A 452 -9.13 11.75 26.32
C LEU A 452 -8.35 12.38 27.47
N VAL A 453 -7.39 13.26 27.18
CA VAL A 453 -6.61 13.96 28.23
C VAL A 453 -7.51 14.85 29.09
N ALA A 454 -8.41 15.60 28.47
CA ALA A 454 -9.32 16.50 29.16
C ALA A 454 -10.61 15.77 29.54
N THR A 455 -11.09 15.99 30.76
CA THR A 455 -12.45 15.63 31.14
C THR A 455 -13.40 16.58 30.43
N HIS A 456 -14.23 16.03 29.55
CA HIS A 456 -15.39 16.71 28.99
C HIS A 456 -16.57 16.52 29.96
N SER A 457 -17.65 15.89 29.53
CA SER A 457 -18.84 15.68 30.36
C SER A 457 -18.68 14.50 31.32
N ILE A 458 -17.96 13.45 30.91
CA ILE A 458 -17.72 12.26 31.74
C ILE A 458 -16.31 12.29 32.36
N PRO A 459 -16.18 12.23 33.70
CA PRO A 459 -14.88 12.19 34.39
C PRO A 459 -14.34 10.76 34.44
N TYR A 460 -13.69 10.32 33.37
CA TYR A 460 -13.11 8.99 33.32
C TYR A 460 -11.98 8.83 34.34
N THR A 461 -11.90 7.67 35.00
CA THR A 461 -10.93 7.40 36.07
C THR A 461 -9.98 6.25 35.75
N ARG A 462 -10.29 5.45 34.73
CA ARG A 462 -9.62 4.19 34.42
C ARG A 462 -9.39 4.01 32.91
N LEU A 463 -8.93 5.05 32.21
CA LEU A 463 -8.60 4.93 30.79
C LEU A 463 -7.28 4.16 30.59
N PRO A 464 -7.18 3.26 29.59
CA PRO A 464 -5.94 2.53 29.35
C PRO A 464 -4.87 3.42 28.70
N ASP A 465 -5.28 4.46 27.97
CA ASP A 465 -4.38 5.39 27.28
C ASP A 465 -5.09 6.72 26.95
N ARG A 466 -4.32 7.73 26.53
CA ARG A 466 -4.76 9.08 26.16
C ARG A 466 -5.57 9.14 24.87
N PHE A 467 -5.49 8.11 24.04
CA PHE A 467 -6.24 7.98 22.79
C PHE A 467 -6.89 6.61 22.69
N LEU A 468 -8.16 6.58 22.28
CA LEU A 468 -8.87 5.34 21.96
C LEU A 468 -9.34 5.39 20.51
N ALA A 469 -8.81 4.48 19.69
CA ALA A 469 -9.22 4.33 18.29
C ALA A 469 -10.58 3.64 18.19
N PHE A 470 -11.40 4.04 17.20
CA PHE A 470 -12.68 3.39 16.95
C PHE A 470 -12.94 3.03 15.49
N ASP A 471 -12.32 3.72 14.53
CA ASP A 471 -12.53 3.48 13.10
C ASP A 471 -11.27 3.75 12.28
N LEU A 472 -11.13 3.05 11.17
CA LEU A 472 -10.11 3.29 10.15
C LEU A 472 -10.81 3.55 8.81
N TYR A 473 -10.55 4.73 8.24
CA TYR A 473 -11.11 5.15 6.95
C TYR A 473 -10.12 4.94 5.82
N ASP A 474 -10.59 4.39 4.70
CA ASP A 474 -9.83 4.25 3.45
C ASP A 474 -10.33 5.30 2.45
N ARG A 475 -9.49 6.28 2.13
CA ARG A 475 -9.82 7.35 1.18
C ARG A 475 -9.97 6.86 -0.25
N GLN A 476 -9.27 5.80 -0.64
CA GLN A 476 -9.30 5.31 -2.02
C GLN A 476 -10.65 4.66 -2.31
N THR A 477 -11.12 3.80 -1.41
CA THR A 477 -12.41 3.12 -1.56
C THR A 477 -13.58 3.92 -1.00
N GLN A 478 -13.29 4.97 -0.22
CA GLN A 478 -14.26 5.78 0.53
C GLN A 478 -15.10 4.92 1.50
N THR A 479 -14.48 3.91 2.10
CA THR A 479 -15.13 2.96 3.02
C THR A 479 -14.44 2.92 4.38
N TRP A 480 -15.13 2.32 5.34
CA TRP A 480 -14.62 2.08 6.68
C TRP A 480 -14.26 0.61 6.85
N THR A 481 -13.15 0.38 7.53
CA THR A 481 -12.67 -0.98 7.86
C THR A 481 -13.56 -1.60 8.94
N ASP A 482 -13.92 -2.88 8.77
CA ASP A 482 -14.67 -3.62 9.79
C ASP A 482 -13.87 -3.86 11.07
N ARG A 483 -14.55 -4.30 12.14
CA ARG A 483 -13.92 -4.45 13.44
C ARG A 483 -12.86 -5.55 13.46
N ASP A 484 -13.11 -6.68 12.83
CA ASP A 484 -12.18 -7.83 12.84
C ASP A 484 -10.88 -7.53 12.08
N THR A 485 -10.94 -6.78 10.98
CA THR A 485 -9.73 -6.32 10.30
C THR A 485 -9.01 -5.27 11.12
N LEU A 486 -9.74 -4.34 11.76
CA LEU A 486 -9.14 -3.34 12.62
C LEU A 486 -8.43 -3.96 13.84
N GLU A 487 -9.00 -4.97 14.48
CA GLU A 487 -8.36 -5.67 15.60
C GLU A 487 -7.09 -6.41 15.18
N ARG A 488 -7.11 -7.10 14.04
CA ARG A 488 -5.90 -7.76 13.51
C ARG A 488 -4.77 -6.77 13.22
N LEU A 489 -5.08 -5.55 12.79
CA LEU A 489 -4.09 -4.48 12.62
C LEU A 489 -3.53 -3.99 13.95
N PHE A 490 -4.27 -4.14 15.05
CA PHE A 490 -3.87 -3.69 16.38
C PHE A 490 -3.11 -4.75 17.19
N GLU A 491 -3.18 -6.04 16.82
CA GLU A 491 -2.52 -7.16 17.52
C GLU A 491 -1.00 -6.96 17.76
N GLN A 492 -0.34 -6.21 16.87
CA GLN A 492 1.10 -5.93 16.94
C GLN A 492 1.41 -4.49 17.36
N THR A 493 0.44 -3.81 17.98
CA THR A 493 0.55 -2.39 18.35
C THR A 493 0.37 -2.19 19.85
N ASN A 494 0.88 -1.07 20.35
CA ASN A 494 0.60 -0.59 21.71
C ASN A 494 -0.60 0.36 21.77
N LEU A 495 -1.41 0.44 20.71
CA LEU A 495 -2.59 1.30 20.65
C LEU A 495 -3.83 0.57 21.19
N ASN A 496 -4.78 1.34 21.71
CA ASN A 496 -6.00 0.80 22.30
C ASN A 496 -7.22 1.14 21.44
N LEU A 497 -8.09 0.14 21.26
CA LEU A 497 -9.39 0.30 20.63
C LEU A 497 -10.48 0.53 21.68
N VAL A 498 -11.54 1.23 21.29
CA VAL A 498 -12.77 1.29 22.09
C VAL A 498 -13.32 -0.13 22.31
N PRO A 499 -13.90 -0.41 23.49
CA PRO A 499 -14.32 -1.74 23.86
C PRO A 499 -15.62 -2.13 23.17
N ILE A 500 -15.72 -3.40 22.86
CA ILE A 500 -16.92 -4.00 22.29
C ILE A 500 -17.90 -4.34 23.40
N MET A 501 -19.13 -3.92 23.20
CA MET A 501 -20.26 -4.24 24.07
C MET A 501 -21.08 -5.40 23.52
N TYR A 502 -21.14 -5.54 22.19
CA TYR A 502 -21.93 -6.58 21.54
C TYR A 502 -21.40 -6.92 20.13
N ARG A 503 -21.53 -8.20 19.75
CA ARG A 503 -21.34 -8.70 18.39
C ARG A 503 -22.40 -9.74 18.07
N GLY A 504 -23.02 -9.65 16.90
CA GLY A 504 -24.00 -10.63 16.45
C GLY A 504 -25.12 -10.02 15.60
N PRO A 505 -26.26 -10.71 15.46
CA PRO A 505 -27.43 -10.16 14.78
C PRO A 505 -27.88 -8.83 15.38
N ARG A 506 -28.41 -7.92 14.56
CA ARG A 506 -28.91 -6.62 15.05
C ARG A 506 -29.90 -6.80 16.22
N PRO A 507 -29.61 -6.25 17.41
CA PRO A 507 -30.57 -6.25 18.52
C PRO A 507 -31.83 -5.45 18.20
N ALA A 508 -32.94 -5.80 18.84
CA ALA A 508 -34.16 -5.01 18.75
C ALA A 508 -33.97 -3.60 19.35
N ASP A 509 -34.72 -2.62 18.85
CA ASP A 509 -34.55 -1.21 19.24
C ASP A 509 -34.72 -0.95 20.74
N ASN A 510 -35.54 -1.74 21.44
CA ASN A 510 -35.66 -1.65 22.90
C ASN A 510 -34.36 -2.06 23.61
N ILE A 511 -33.67 -3.09 23.13
CA ILE A 511 -32.38 -3.52 23.67
C ILE A 511 -31.32 -2.43 23.41
N LEU A 512 -31.30 -1.85 22.21
CA LEU A 512 -30.37 -0.75 21.89
C LEU A 512 -30.58 0.47 22.81
N LYS A 513 -31.82 0.75 23.23
CA LYS A 513 -32.15 1.80 24.20
C LYS A 513 -31.70 1.46 25.62
N GLU A 514 -31.70 0.19 26.01
CA GLU A 514 -31.21 -0.23 27.32
C GLU A 514 -29.67 -0.19 27.39
N MET A 515 -29.00 -0.53 26.29
CA MET A 515 -27.53 -0.58 26.21
C MET A 515 -26.84 0.76 26.52
N VAL A 516 -27.48 1.91 26.26
CA VAL A 516 -26.89 3.22 26.63
C VAL A 516 -26.86 3.48 28.14
N HIS A 517 -27.52 2.65 28.94
CA HIS A 517 -27.48 2.70 30.40
C HIS A 517 -26.54 1.65 31.01
N TYR A 518 -25.84 0.87 30.19
CA TYR A 518 -24.89 -0.13 30.67
C TYR A 518 -23.68 0.55 31.32
N PRO A 519 -23.03 -0.10 32.30
CA PRO A 519 -21.85 0.43 32.95
C PRO A 519 -20.70 0.61 31.95
N SER A 520 -20.03 1.76 32.02
CA SER A 520 -18.80 2.05 31.27
C SER A 520 -17.64 1.22 31.81
N GLN A 521 -16.70 0.86 30.94
CA GLN A 521 -15.46 0.22 31.37
C GLN A 521 -14.48 1.19 32.04
N PHE A 522 -14.64 2.50 31.83
CA PHE A 522 -13.64 3.51 32.14
C PHE A 522 -13.93 4.35 33.39
N TYR A 523 -15.11 4.24 33.99
CA TYR A 523 -15.47 4.90 35.25
C TYR A 523 -16.70 4.25 35.92
N ASP A 524 -17.04 4.72 37.12
CA ASP A 524 -18.19 4.21 37.89
C ASP A 524 -19.50 4.93 37.49
N GLY A 525 -19.96 4.65 36.28
CA GLY A 525 -21.22 5.18 35.76
C GLY A 525 -21.58 4.60 34.39
N PRO A 526 -22.72 5.02 33.81
CA PRO A 526 -23.17 4.52 32.51
C PRO A 526 -22.33 5.06 31.34
N VAL A 527 -22.34 4.37 30.22
CA VAL A 527 -21.73 4.85 28.96
C VAL A 527 -22.34 6.19 28.50
N GLU A 528 -21.58 6.99 27.73
CA GLU A 528 -22.11 8.16 27.01
C GLU A 528 -23.27 7.74 26.10
N GLY A 529 -23.03 6.63 25.41
CA GLY A 529 -23.90 6.03 24.43
C GLY A 529 -23.21 4.85 23.78
N ILE A 530 -23.79 4.41 22.66
CA ILE A 530 -23.27 3.31 21.87
C ILE A 530 -23.03 3.74 20.42
N TYR A 531 -21.99 3.17 19.84
CA TYR A 531 -21.69 3.28 18.42
C TYR A 531 -21.98 1.93 17.76
N VAL A 532 -22.83 1.94 16.74
CA VAL A 532 -23.40 0.74 16.12
C VAL A 532 -22.95 0.70 14.67
N LYS A 533 -22.31 -0.41 14.29
CA LYS A 533 -21.82 -0.67 12.94
C LYS A 533 -22.43 -1.95 12.40
N GLU A 534 -22.95 -1.92 11.18
CA GLU A 534 -23.30 -3.12 10.42
C GLU A 534 -22.14 -3.44 9.48
N GLU A 535 -21.59 -4.64 9.58
CA GLU A 535 -20.35 -5.04 8.93
C GLU A 535 -20.60 -6.22 7.98
N GLN A 536 -19.98 -6.16 6.80
CA GLN A 536 -20.07 -7.21 5.78
C GLN A 536 -18.80 -7.22 4.91
N ASN A 537 -18.27 -8.41 4.64
CA ASN A 537 -17.16 -8.63 3.71
C ASN A 537 -15.92 -7.73 3.96
N GLY A 538 -15.52 -7.54 5.21
CA GLY A 538 -14.34 -6.73 5.53
C GLY A 538 -14.60 -5.22 5.70
N GLN A 539 -15.85 -4.77 5.57
CA GLN A 539 -16.21 -3.35 5.54
C GLN A 539 -17.41 -3.02 6.41
N VAL A 540 -17.50 -1.77 6.88
CA VAL A 540 -18.70 -1.23 7.52
C VAL A 540 -19.64 -0.68 6.44
N ILE A 541 -20.86 -1.23 6.41
CA ILE A 541 -21.90 -0.85 5.45
C ILE A 541 -22.75 0.30 6.00
N ASN A 542 -23.14 0.20 7.28
CA ASN A 542 -23.91 1.21 7.97
C ASN A 542 -23.25 1.54 9.31
N ARG A 543 -23.28 2.81 9.70
CA ARG A 543 -22.80 3.26 11.01
C ARG A 543 -23.71 4.31 11.60
N GLY A 544 -23.87 4.30 12.91
CA GLY A 544 -24.74 5.22 13.61
C GLY A 544 -24.45 5.26 15.10
N LYS A 545 -24.95 6.28 15.77
CA LYS A 545 -24.81 6.44 17.23
C LYS A 545 -26.17 6.49 17.92
N ILE A 546 -26.21 6.08 19.17
CA ILE A 546 -27.32 6.34 20.09
C ILE A 546 -26.69 6.90 21.36
N VAL A 547 -27.15 8.08 21.78
CA VAL A 547 -26.62 8.79 22.95
C VAL A 547 -27.72 8.83 24.00
N ARG A 548 -27.33 8.64 25.26
CA ARG A 548 -28.24 8.61 26.41
C ARG A 548 -28.93 9.97 26.58
N SER A 549 -30.20 9.97 26.99
CA SER A 549 -31.04 11.18 27.03
C SER A 549 -30.64 12.22 28.07
N ASP A 550 -30.06 11.79 29.20
CA ASP A 550 -29.54 12.65 30.27
C ASP A 550 -28.10 13.10 30.04
N PHE A 551 -27.45 12.61 28.98
CA PHE A 551 -26.15 13.10 28.56
C PHE A 551 -26.32 14.45 27.86
N THR A 552 -25.72 15.49 28.44
CA THR A 552 -25.70 16.83 27.85
C THR A 552 -24.29 17.08 27.33
N ALA A 553 -24.11 17.10 26.01
CA ALA A 553 -22.83 17.42 25.38
C ALA A 553 -22.49 18.90 25.60
N GLY A 554 -21.77 19.21 26.67
CA GLY A 554 -21.02 20.46 26.85
C GLY A 554 -21.70 21.79 26.46
N ILE A 555 -23.02 21.95 26.59
CA ILE A 555 -23.65 23.28 26.45
C ILE A 555 -23.35 24.07 27.72
N THR A 556 -22.30 24.88 27.68
CA THR A 556 -22.26 26.22 28.28
C THR A 556 -21.02 26.93 27.72
N GLU A 557 -21.18 28.18 27.34
CA GLU A 557 -20.25 29.07 26.59
C GLU A 557 -18.91 29.39 27.31
N HIS A 558 -18.36 28.48 28.12
CA HIS A 558 -17.27 28.76 29.07
C HIS A 558 -16.15 27.71 29.18
N TRP A 559 -16.09 26.70 28.29
CA TRP A 559 -15.02 25.68 28.33
C TRP A 559 -13.61 26.24 28.04
N ASP A 560 -13.49 27.25 27.18
CA ASP A 560 -12.21 27.91 26.91
C ASP A 560 -11.68 28.77 28.08
N LYS A 561 -12.50 29.00 29.13
CA LYS A 561 -12.15 29.89 30.26
C LYS A 561 -12.03 29.19 31.61
N ALA A 562 -12.50 27.94 31.74
CA ALA A 562 -12.36 27.16 32.98
C ALA A 562 -11.04 26.38 32.99
N PRO A 563 -10.40 26.17 34.16
CA PRO A 563 -9.20 25.35 34.25
C PRO A 563 -9.52 23.91 33.82
N MET A 564 -8.77 23.40 32.84
CA MET A 564 -8.94 22.05 32.27
C MET A 564 -8.79 20.99 33.36
N LYS A 565 -9.82 20.17 33.56
CA LYS A 565 -9.75 18.94 34.37
C LYS A 565 -9.17 17.80 33.52
N LYS A 566 -8.33 16.97 34.11
CA LYS A 566 -7.72 15.80 33.44
C LYS A 566 -8.47 14.52 33.81
N ASN A 567 -8.63 13.60 32.85
CA ASN A 567 -9.09 12.25 33.14
C ASN A 567 -8.00 11.41 33.84
N GLY A 568 -8.41 10.32 34.50
CA GLY A 568 -7.55 9.33 35.11
C GLY A 568 -7.19 8.18 34.15
N PHE A 569 -5.93 7.74 34.19
CA PHE A 569 -5.37 6.67 33.37
C PHE A 569 -4.83 5.54 34.24
N ILE A 570 -4.90 4.30 33.78
CA ILE A 570 -4.41 3.09 34.50
C ILE A 570 -2.89 2.91 34.34
N ILE A 571 -2.22 3.72 33.51
CA ILE A 571 -0.81 3.53 33.15
C ILE A 571 0.07 3.40 34.40
N ASP A 572 0.74 2.25 34.53
CA ASP A 572 1.62 1.89 35.64
C ASP A 572 2.66 3.00 35.90
N GLY A 573 2.66 3.52 37.13
CA GLY A 573 3.79 4.18 37.80
C GLY A 573 4.58 5.20 37.01
N ASP A 574 4.10 6.45 36.94
CA ASP A 574 4.87 7.56 37.51
C ASP A 574 4.02 8.83 37.53
N ASN A 575 3.97 9.43 38.72
CA ASN A 575 3.69 10.85 38.88
C ASN A 575 4.68 11.62 38.00
N ILE A 576 4.18 12.20 36.92
CA ILE A 576 4.78 13.41 36.38
C ILE A 576 3.67 14.45 36.35
N ASP A 577 3.59 15.18 37.46
CA ASP A 577 2.87 16.44 37.60
C ASP A 577 3.23 17.44 36.49
#